data_AF-A0A6M2A3A8-F1
#
_entry.id   AF-A0A6M2A3A8-F1
#
_cell.length_a   1.000
_cell.length_b   1.000
_cell.length_c   1.000
_cell.angle_alpha   90.00
_cell.angle_beta   90.00
_cell.angle_gamma   90.00
#
_symmetry.space_group_name_H-M   'P 1'
#
loop_
_entity.id
_entity.type
_entity.pdbx_description
1 polymer ?
#
loop_
_entity_poly.entity_id
_entity_poly.type
_entity_poly.pdbx_seq_one_letter_code
_entity_poly.pdbx_strand_id
1 'polypeptide(L)'
;MIKILYTFLLFAILAGCSGLEDSEKKKIRKMNAIGEHIYRSHNEYIFPIGKSVRRERENYPWEHAYVGNFHRITEDCFRCRGSQQNAFITQHSNGQETHTFDCGGMDQHSLPFKEGKEFIYSALIDLLNYIQEKTQKKVIVTCGHRCPKHNTYSDTSKFNRTSKHMIGAEVDFYVRGLEWSPETVVQLIKDYYREQPRFRSDENFTHFHRYEKDTNVSTLPWYNKEIFVKLFKKDEGRDFDNNHRYPFISIQLKWDRDQKEPVTYSWSQAFNGYLRY
;
A
#
# COMPACT_ATOMS: atom_id res chain seq x y z
N MET A 1 60.73 -35.99 -27.62
CA MET A 1 60.39 -37.25 -26.93
C MET A 1 60.25 -37.11 -25.42
N ILE A 2 61.19 -36.45 -24.72
CA ILE A 2 61.16 -36.30 -23.24
C ILE A 2 59.87 -35.65 -22.71
N LYS A 3 59.33 -34.62 -23.38
CA LYS A 3 58.09 -33.95 -22.95
C LYS A 3 56.85 -34.85 -22.99
N ILE A 4 56.77 -35.77 -23.96
CA ILE A 4 55.64 -36.72 -24.13
C ILE A 4 55.65 -37.75 -23.00
N LEU A 5 56.84 -38.21 -22.59
CA LEU A 5 56.99 -39.15 -21.47
C LEU A 5 56.48 -38.54 -20.16
N TYR A 6 56.81 -37.28 -19.89
CA TYR A 6 56.31 -36.59 -18.70
C TYR A 6 54.80 -36.33 -18.74
N THR A 7 54.22 -36.07 -19.91
CA THR A 7 52.76 -35.91 -20.03
C THR A 7 52.03 -37.24 -19.78
N PHE A 8 52.59 -38.34 -20.28
CA PHE A 8 52.04 -39.68 -20.04
C PHE A 8 52.15 -40.08 -18.57
N LEU A 9 53.28 -39.77 -17.92
CA LEU A 9 53.48 -40.02 -16.50
C LEU A 9 52.50 -39.21 -15.64
N LEU A 10 52.24 -37.95 -16.00
CA LEU A 10 51.29 -37.09 -15.30
C LEU A 10 49.85 -37.64 -15.39
N PHE A 11 49.44 -38.13 -16.57
CA PHE A 11 48.13 -38.76 -16.74
C PHE A 11 48.00 -40.08 -15.98
N ALA A 12 49.06 -40.88 -15.89
CA ALA A 12 49.06 -42.13 -15.12
C ALA A 12 48.92 -41.88 -13.61
N ILE A 13 49.55 -40.81 -13.09
CA ILE A 13 49.44 -40.44 -11.67
C ILE A 13 48.04 -39.90 -11.34
N LEU A 14 47.42 -39.16 -12.26
CA LEU A 14 46.06 -38.61 -12.06
C LEU A 14 44.95 -39.67 -12.19
N ALA A 15 45.19 -40.79 -12.87
CA ALA A 15 44.23 -41.90 -12.99
C ALA A 15 44.23 -42.86 -11.79
N GLY A 16 45.20 -42.75 -10.86
CA GLY A 16 45.37 -43.67 -9.72
C GLY A 16 44.45 -43.43 -8.52
N CYS A 17 43.64 -42.37 -8.50
CA CYS A 17 42.90 -41.93 -7.31
C CYS A 17 41.36 -42.04 -7.44
N SER A 18 40.83 -43.07 -8.10
CA SER A 18 39.37 -43.30 -8.10
C SER A 18 38.98 -44.74 -7.76
N GLY A 19 38.41 -44.92 -6.56
CA GLY A 19 37.32 -45.90 -6.36
C GLY A 19 37.60 -47.18 -5.58
N LEU A 20 38.83 -47.46 -5.13
CA LEU A 20 39.10 -48.67 -4.34
C LEU A 20 38.44 -48.63 -2.95
N GLU A 21 38.47 -47.47 -2.27
CA GLU A 21 37.84 -47.31 -0.96
C GLU A 21 36.31 -47.51 -0.98
N ASP A 22 35.61 -47.01 -2.00
CA ASP A 22 34.14 -47.18 -2.10
C ASP A 22 33.75 -48.63 -2.36
N SER A 23 34.61 -49.37 -3.07
CA SER A 23 34.49 -50.81 -3.29
C SER A 23 34.66 -51.59 -1.99
N GLU A 24 35.69 -51.29 -1.20
CA GLU A 24 35.93 -51.98 0.07
C GLU A 24 34.92 -51.60 1.15
N LYS A 25 34.55 -50.32 1.26
CA LYS A 25 33.48 -49.86 2.17
C LYS A 25 32.17 -50.54 1.83
N LYS A 26 31.80 -50.69 0.55
CA LYS A 26 30.62 -51.46 0.13
C LYS A 26 30.75 -52.94 0.46
N LYS A 27 31.94 -53.53 0.33
CA LYS A 27 32.20 -54.95 0.63
C LYS A 27 32.05 -55.23 2.13
N ILE A 28 32.65 -54.40 2.97
CA ILE A 28 32.51 -54.45 4.44
C ILE A 28 31.06 -54.22 4.84
N ARG A 29 30.37 -53.25 4.23
CA ARG A 29 28.96 -52.97 4.53
C ARG A 29 28.04 -54.12 4.14
N LYS A 30 28.34 -54.87 3.07
CA LYS A 30 27.65 -56.12 2.72
C LYS A 30 27.95 -57.26 3.69
N MET A 31 29.21 -57.41 4.10
CA MET A 31 29.61 -58.45 5.06
C MET A 31 29.00 -58.22 6.45
N ASN A 32 28.89 -56.95 6.87
CA ASN A 32 28.31 -56.55 8.15
C ASN A 32 26.80 -56.30 8.07
N ALA A 33 26.18 -56.43 6.90
CA ALA A 33 24.74 -56.36 6.75
C ALA A 33 24.12 -57.66 7.27
N ILE A 34 23.98 -57.74 8.60
CA ILE A 34 23.14 -58.73 9.24
C ILE A 34 21.70 -58.22 9.08
N GLY A 35 21.01 -58.74 8.09
CA GLY A 35 19.59 -58.48 7.87
C GLY A 35 18.83 -59.79 7.94
N GLU A 36 17.74 -59.81 8.70
CA GLU A 36 16.77 -60.88 8.58
C GLU A 36 15.93 -60.63 7.32
N HIS A 37 15.71 -61.68 6.53
CA HIS A 37 14.85 -61.57 5.36
C HIS A 37 13.41 -61.41 5.88
N ILE A 38 12.85 -60.22 5.76
CA ILE A 38 11.46 -59.97 6.15
C ILE A 38 10.57 -60.68 5.14
N TYR A 39 10.00 -61.82 5.54
CA TYR A 39 8.99 -62.53 4.75
C TYR A 39 7.63 -61.89 5.01
N ARG A 40 7.12 -61.18 4.02
CA ARG A 40 5.72 -60.72 4.05
C ARG A 40 4.81 -61.91 3.84
N SER A 41 3.88 -62.15 4.77
CA SER A 41 2.90 -63.20 4.56
C SER A 41 1.94 -62.78 3.44
N HIS A 42 1.53 -63.74 2.59
CA HIS A 42 0.54 -63.51 1.53
C HIS A 42 -0.79 -62.89 2.03
N ASN A 43 -1.05 -62.93 3.33
CA ASN A 43 -2.27 -62.43 3.97
C ASN A 43 -2.03 -61.18 4.84
N GLU A 44 -0.87 -60.51 4.70
CA GLU A 44 -0.67 -59.22 5.36
C GLU A 44 -1.65 -58.18 4.82
N TYR A 45 -2.48 -57.64 5.71
CA TYR A 45 -3.35 -56.50 5.42
C TYR A 45 -2.49 -55.26 5.17
N ILE A 46 -2.25 -54.95 3.90
CA ILE A 46 -1.60 -53.70 3.52
C ILE A 46 -2.66 -52.61 3.63
N PHE A 47 -2.57 -51.76 4.65
CA PHE A 47 -3.37 -50.54 4.70
C PHE A 47 -3.05 -49.73 3.44
N PRO A 48 -4.02 -49.48 2.55
CA PRO A 48 -3.78 -48.64 1.40
C PRO A 48 -3.49 -47.23 1.92
N ILE A 49 -2.23 -46.80 1.81
CA ILE A 49 -1.88 -45.42 2.05
C ILE A 49 -2.58 -44.63 0.94
N GLY A 50 -3.66 -43.94 1.29
CA GLY A 50 -4.38 -43.08 0.35
C GLY A 50 -3.41 -42.09 -0.29
N LYS A 51 -3.67 -41.73 -1.55
CA LYS A 51 -2.85 -40.70 -2.22
C LYS A 51 -2.84 -39.45 -1.34
N SER A 52 -1.65 -38.94 -1.02
CA SER A 52 -1.54 -37.71 -0.27
C SER A 52 -2.23 -36.59 -1.05
N VAL A 53 -3.31 -36.04 -0.50
CA VAL A 53 -3.92 -34.84 -1.06
C VAL A 53 -3.12 -33.65 -0.55
N ARG A 54 -2.65 -32.79 -1.44
CA ARG A 54 -2.03 -31.53 -1.04
C ARG A 54 -3.10 -30.69 -0.34
N ARG A 55 -3.01 -30.56 0.98
CA ARG A 55 -3.87 -29.64 1.73
C ARG A 55 -3.39 -28.22 1.41
N GLU A 56 -4.28 -27.41 0.85
CA GLU A 56 -4.04 -25.97 0.79
C GLU A 56 -4.02 -25.43 2.22
N ARG A 57 -2.93 -24.74 2.56
CA ARG A 57 -2.81 -24.14 3.89
C ARG A 57 -3.79 -22.99 3.97
N GLU A 58 -4.56 -22.94 5.04
CA GLU A 58 -5.29 -21.72 5.38
C GLU A 58 -4.30 -20.57 5.61
N ASN A 59 -4.68 -19.38 5.16
CA ASN A 59 -3.87 -18.20 5.41
C ASN A 59 -3.90 -17.85 6.89
N TYR A 60 -2.79 -17.38 7.42
CA TYR A 60 -2.76 -16.88 8.78
C TYR A 60 -3.45 -15.50 8.85
N PRO A 61 -4.07 -15.13 9.98
CA PRO A 61 -4.75 -13.84 10.11
C PRO A 61 -3.89 -12.63 9.74
N TRP A 62 -2.59 -12.66 10.06
CA TRP A 62 -1.65 -11.57 9.73
C TRP A 62 -1.30 -11.50 8.24
N GLU A 63 -1.48 -12.55 7.46
CA GLU A 63 -1.21 -12.51 6.00
C GLU A 63 -2.24 -11.64 5.27
N HIS A 64 -3.44 -11.48 5.84
CA HIS A 64 -4.44 -10.51 5.36
C HIS A 64 -4.06 -9.05 5.65
N ALA A 65 -3.10 -8.81 6.55
CA ALA A 65 -2.61 -7.48 6.87
C ALA A 65 -1.63 -6.93 5.83
N TYR A 66 -1.29 -7.71 4.79
CA TYR A 66 -0.33 -7.31 3.77
C TYR A 66 -0.96 -7.31 2.38
N VAL A 67 -0.45 -6.42 1.53
CA VAL A 67 -0.69 -6.36 0.09
C VAL A 67 0.67 -6.49 -0.58
N GLY A 68 0.97 -7.68 -1.09
CA GLY A 68 2.33 -8.05 -1.48
C GLY A 68 3.26 -8.03 -0.26
N ASN A 69 4.32 -7.22 -0.33
CA ASN A 69 5.32 -7.11 0.74
C ASN A 69 5.06 -5.94 1.72
N PHE A 70 3.96 -5.21 1.56
CA PHE A 70 3.69 -4.00 2.36
C PHE A 70 2.43 -4.16 3.19
N HIS A 71 2.40 -3.52 4.35
CA HIS A 71 1.20 -3.46 5.17
C HIS A 71 0.06 -2.83 4.37
N ARG A 72 -1.10 -3.48 4.43
CA ARG A 72 -2.34 -2.99 3.86
C ARG A 72 -2.66 -1.62 4.44
N ILE A 73 -3.07 -0.70 3.58
CA ILE A 73 -3.51 0.63 3.98
C ILE A 73 -4.85 0.46 4.68
N THR A 74 -4.95 0.97 5.90
CA THR A 74 -6.15 0.98 6.73
C THR A 74 -6.57 2.42 7.00
N GLU A 75 -7.72 2.60 7.67
CA GLU A 75 -8.20 3.90 8.11
C GLU A 75 -7.20 4.64 9.02
N ASP A 76 -6.39 3.93 9.81
CA ASP A 76 -5.34 4.54 10.63
C ASP A 76 -4.30 5.32 9.81
N CYS A 77 -4.05 4.92 8.56
CA CYS A 77 -3.14 5.63 7.67
C CYS A 77 -3.63 7.05 7.31
N PHE A 78 -4.91 7.33 7.56
CA PHE A 78 -5.56 8.62 7.34
C PHE A 78 -5.66 9.45 8.62
N ARG A 79 -5.12 9.01 9.77
CA ARG A 79 -5.17 9.85 10.97
C ARG A 79 -4.48 11.19 10.75
N CYS A 80 -4.99 12.19 11.45
CA CYS A 80 -4.44 13.54 11.43
C CYS A 80 -3.00 13.56 11.93
N ARG A 81 -2.17 14.30 11.21
CA ARG A 81 -0.72 14.38 11.44
C ARG A 81 -0.27 15.67 12.11
N GLY A 82 -1.21 16.47 12.61
CA GLY A 82 -0.87 17.67 13.36
C GLY A 82 0.00 17.36 14.56
N SER A 83 0.86 18.31 14.91
CA SER A 83 1.79 18.16 16.03
C SER A 83 1.89 19.46 16.81
N GLN A 84 1.75 19.38 18.14
CA GLN A 84 1.97 20.53 19.03
C GLN A 84 3.43 21.02 19.03
N GLN A 85 4.35 20.22 18.48
CA GLN A 85 5.76 20.61 18.30
C GLN A 85 5.97 21.54 17.10
N ASN A 86 4.97 21.65 16.21
CA ASN A 86 5.04 22.58 15.10
C ASN A 86 5.02 24.03 15.62
N ALA A 87 5.83 24.89 14.99
CA ALA A 87 5.88 26.30 15.33
C ALA A 87 4.52 26.97 15.05
N PHE A 88 4.13 27.96 15.85
CA PHE A 88 2.89 28.69 15.56
C PHE A 88 3.03 29.51 14.28
N ILE A 89 1.91 29.72 13.59
CA ILE A 89 1.83 30.61 12.43
C ILE A 89 1.27 31.95 12.89
N THR A 90 2.00 33.02 12.60
CA THR A 90 1.51 34.39 12.81
C THR A 90 0.66 34.82 11.62
N GLN A 91 -0.57 35.26 11.89
CA GLN A 91 -1.43 35.91 10.92
C GLN A 91 -1.70 37.35 11.36
N HIS A 92 -1.55 38.29 10.43
CA HIS A 92 -1.97 39.67 10.61
C HIS A 92 -3.32 39.86 9.92
N SER A 93 -4.37 40.08 10.70
CA SER A 93 -5.71 40.34 10.17
C SER A 93 -6.29 41.55 10.89
N ASN A 94 -6.75 42.55 10.12
CA ASN A 94 -7.35 43.78 10.64
C ASN A 94 -6.51 44.52 11.69
N GLY A 95 -5.17 44.51 11.55
CA GLY A 95 -4.25 45.16 12.49
C GLY A 95 -4.01 44.40 13.79
N GLN A 96 -4.60 43.21 13.97
CA GLN A 96 -4.36 42.33 15.10
C GLN A 96 -3.48 41.15 14.69
N GLU A 97 -2.48 40.86 15.51
CA GLU A 97 -1.65 39.66 15.38
C GLU A 97 -2.33 38.48 16.09
N THR A 98 -2.54 37.40 15.35
CA THR A 98 -3.10 36.15 15.88
C THR A 98 -2.11 35.01 15.65
N HIS A 99 -1.78 34.27 16.70
CA HIS A 99 -0.96 33.07 16.60
C HIS A 99 -1.85 31.83 16.49
N THR A 100 -1.70 31.09 15.41
CA THR A 100 -2.40 29.83 15.19
C THR A 100 -1.47 28.67 15.53
N PHE A 101 -1.87 27.85 16.49
CA PHE A 101 -1.16 26.64 16.88
C PHE A 101 -1.78 25.43 16.20
N ASP A 102 -0.95 24.43 15.92
CA ASP A 102 -1.41 23.16 15.39
C ASP A 102 -2.17 22.31 16.44
N CYS A 103 -2.81 21.22 16.02
CA CYS A 103 -3.37 20.21 16.93
C CYS A 103 -2.28 19.22 17.41
N GLY A 104 -2.66 18.26 18.27
CA GLY A 104 -1.77 17.16 18.66
C GLY A 104 -1.98 15.87 17.87
N GLY A 105 -2.60 15.97 16.69
CA GLY A 105 -2.77 14.87 15.75
C GLY A 105 -3.54 13.69 16.32
N MET A 106 -3.08 12.48 15.95
CA MET A 106 -3.67 11.21 16.34
C MET A 106 -3.76 10.97 17.86
N ASP A 107 -2.92 11.65 18.66
CA ASP A 107 -2.89 11.47 20.12
C ASP A 107 -3.98 12.28 20.85
N GLN A 108 -4.62 13.24 20.17
CA GLN A 108 -5.55 14.19 20.78
C GLN A 108 -6.97 14.09 20.22
N HIS A 109 -7.14 13.40 19.09
CA HIS A 109 -8.45 13.25 18.51
C HIS A 109 -8.55 12.05 17.55
N SER A 110 -9.78 11.58 17.37
CA SER A 110 -10.11 10.43 16.53
C SER A 110 -10.11 10.78 15.02
N LEU A 111 -10.34 9.75 14.20
CA LEU A 111 -10.87 9.91 12.85
C LEU A 111 -12.32 10.43 12.87
N PRO A 112 -12.88 10.81 11.71
CA PRO A 112 -14.30 11.13 11.62
C PRO A 112 -15.18 9.96 12.09
N PHE A 113 -16.34 10.23 12.66
CA PHE A 113 -17.31 9.27 13.14
C PHE A 113 -18.50 9.21 12.19
N LYS A 114 -18.89 7.99 11.82
CA LYS A 114 -20.15 7.69 11.14
C LYS A 114 -20.77 6.50 11.86
N GLU A 115 -22.04 6.63 12.26
CA GLU A 115 -22.79 5.57 12.95
C GLU A 115 -22.10 5.02 14.21
N GLY A 116 -21.45 5.89 15.00
CA GLY A 116 -20.82 5.51 16.26
C GLY A 116 -19.48 4.80 16.14
N LYS A 117 -18.86 4.78 14.95
CA LYS A 117 -17.51 4.24 14.72
C LYS A 117 -16.65 5.24 13.96
N GLU A 118 -15.34 5.16 14.17
CA GLU A 118 -14.38 5.82 13.29
C GLU A 118 -14.60 5.38 11.83
N PHE A 119 -14.41 6.32 10.92
CA PHE A 119 -14.85 6.20 9.55
C PHE A 119 -13.92 6.94 8.59
N ILE A 120 -13.53 6.23 7.54
CA ILE A 120 -12.94 6.76 6.31
C ILE A 120 -13.65 6.07 5.13
N TYR A 121 -13.83 6.80 4.03
CA TYR A 121 -14.48 6.23 2.86
C TYR A 121 -13.67 5.08 2.26
N SER A 122 -14.30 3.91 2.20
CA SER A 122 -13.71 2.66 1.69
C SER A 122 -13.13 2.80 0.28
N ALA A 123 -13.74 3.65 -0.56
CA ALA A 123 -13.28 3.94 -1.92
C ALA A 123 -11.82 4.43 -1.98
N LEU A 124 -11.40 5.26 -1.04
CA LEU A 124 -10.01 5.74 -0.98
C LEU A 124 -9.06 4.62 -0.55
N ILE A 125 -9.44 3.86 0.47
CA ILE A 125 -8.65 2.74 1.00
C ILE A 125 -8.46 1.66 -0.08
N ASP A 126 -9.53 1.27 -0.76
CA ASP A 126 -9.50 0.25 -1.81
C ASP A 126 -8.60 0.68 -2.98
N LEU A 127 -8.73 1.94 -3.41
CA LEU A 127 -7.96 2.47 -4.52
C LEU A 127 -6.46 2.52 -4.19
N LEU A 128 -6.08 2.99 -3.00
CA LEU A 128 -4.69 3.03 -2.59
C LEU A 128 -4.09 1.62 -2.42
N ASN A 129 -4.86 0.68 -1.87
CA ASN A 129 -4.43 -0.73 -1.78
C ASN A 129 -4.27 -1.38 -3.15
N TYR A 130 -5.17 -1.10 -4.11
CA TYR A 130 -5.02 -1.56 -5.49
C TYR A 130 -3.73 -1.02 -6.13
N ILE A 131 -3.42 0.27 -5.92
CA ILE A 131 -2.16 0.85 -6.42
C ILE A 131 -0.96 0.14 -5.78
N GLN A 132 -0.98 -0.09 -4.47
CA GLN A 132 0.09 -0.80 -3.76
C GLN A 132 0.27 -2.24 -4.29
N GLU A 133 -0.85 -2.94 -4.56
CA GLU A 133 -0.86 -4.28 -5.13
C GLU A 133 -0.27 -4.32 -6.54
N LYS A 134 -0.73 -3.44 -7.44
CA LYS A 134 -0.28 -3.42 -8.84
C LYS A 134 1.17 -2.99 -8.98
N THR A 135 1.61 -2.06 -8.14
CA THR A 135 2.99 -1.55 -8.21
C THR A 135 3.98 -2.39 -7.44
N GLN A 136 3.52 -3.21 -6.48
CA GLN A 136 4.38 -3.86 -5.49
C GLN A 136 5.34 -2.83 -4.86
N LYS A 137 4.83 -1.63 -4.56
CA LYS A 137 5.56 -0.50 -3.98
C LYS A 137 4.74 0.14 -2.86
N LYS A 138 5.42 0.65 -1.84
CA LYS A 138 4.76 1.29 -0.70
C LYS A 138 4.08 2.60 -1.14
N VAL A 139 2.79 2.69 -0.89
CA VAL A 139 2.04 3.96 -0.97
C VAL A 139 2.28 4.73 0.32
N ILE A 140 2.65 6.01 0.20
CA ILE A 140 2.85 6.92 1.33
C ILE A 140 1.73 7.94 1.31
N VAL A 141 0.75 7.77 2.19
CA VAL A 141 -0.23 8.82 2.49
C VAL A 141 0.50 9.96 3.20
N THR A 142 0.39 11.18 2.68
CA THR A 142 0.98 12.38 3.27
C THR A 142 -0.05 13.11 4.12
N CYS A 143 -1.27 13.23 3.60
CA CYS A 143 -2.41 13.82 4.31
C CYS A 143 -3.67 12.96 4.09
N GLY A 144 -4.37 12.63 5.17
CA GLY A 144 -5.67 11.94 5.16
C GLY A 144 -6.75 12.81 5.77
N HIS A 145 -7.21 12.47 6.97
CA HIS A 145 -8.08 13.32 7.76
C HIS A 145 -7.32 14.50 8.38
N ARG A 146 -7.90 15.71 8.29
CA ARG A 146 -7.45 16.89 9.06
C ARG A 146 -8.55 17.31 10.02
N CYS A 147 -8.27 17.48 11.31
CA CYS A 147 -9.25 18.16 12.17
C CYS A 147 -9.33 19.65 11.79
N PRO A 148 -10.43 20.36 12.09
CA PRO A 148 -10.57 21.79 11.80
C PRO A 148 -9.41 22.67 12.29
N LYS A 149 -8.83 22.35 13.47
CA LYS A 149 -7.69 23.09 14.02
C LYS A 149 -6.46 22.91 13.13
N HIS A 150 -6.10 21.66 12.81
CA HIS A 150 -4.98 21.34 11.94
C HIS A 150 -5.18 21.82 10.51
N ASN A 151 -6.40 21.72 9.98
CA ASN A 151 -6.75 22.21 8.67
C ASN A 151 -6.54 23.73 8.57
N THR A 152 -7.00 24.49 9.58
CA THR A 152 -6.78 25.94 9.63
C THR A 152 -5.30 26.29 9.78
N TYR A 153 -4.54 25.47 10.51
CA TYR A 153 -3.11 25.62 10.66
C TYR A 153 -2.37 25.33 9.33
N SER A 154 -2.72 24.28 8.59
CA SER A 154 -2.01 23.90 7.36
C SER A 154 -2.24 24.86 6.21
N ASP A 155 -3.47 25.36 6.02
CA ASP A 155 -3.78 26.43 5.07
C ASP A 155 -4.90 27.33 5.61
N THR A 156 -4.61 28.62 5.68
CA THR A 156 -5.45 29.68 6.25
C THR A 156 -6.44 30.26 5.24
N SER A 157 -6.31 29.85 3.96
CA SER A 157 -7.13 30.32 2.86
C SER A 157 -8.62 30.05 3.07
N LYS A 158 -9.47 30.90 2.49
CA LYS A 158 -10.93 30.72 2.56
C LYS A 158 -11.37 29.40 1.90
N PHE A 159 -10.67 28.96 0.87
CA PHE A 159 -10.98 27.71 0.15
C PHE A 159 -10.74 26.47 1.00
N ASN A 160 -9.71 26.50 1.87
CA ASN A 160 -9.40 25.37 2.72
C ASN A 160 -10.43 25.15 3.85
N ARG A 161 -11.27 26.14 4.15
CA ARG A 161 -12.35 26.04 5.16
C ARG A 161 -13.43 25.01 4.81
N THR A 162 -13.45 24.51 3.58
CA THR A 162 -14.39 23.50 3.09
C THR A 162 -13.67 22.26 2.57
N SER A 163 -12.45 22.01 3.04
CA SER A 163 -11.62 20.87 2.66
C SER A 163 -12.30 19.53 2.95
N LYS A 164 -12.18 18.57 2.02
CA LYS A 164 -12.75 17.23 2.18
C LYS A 164 -11.87 16.34 3.05
N HIS A 165 -10.63 16.73 3.32
CA HIS A 165 -9.81 16.11 4.36
C HIS A 165 -10.52 16.16 5.73
N MET A 166 -11.28 17.21 6.03
CA MET A 166 -11.97 17.32 7.31
C MET A 166 -13.08 16.29 7.53
N ILE A 167 -13.63 15.74 6.46
CA ILE A 167 -14.68 14.69 6.52
C ILE A 167 -14.16 13.32 6.10
N GLY A 168 -12.83 13.15 5.98
CA GLY A 168 -12.21 11.88 5.59
C GLY A 168 -12.44 11.48 4.14
N ALA A 169 -12.84 12.42 3.28
CA ALA A 169 -13.21 12.21 1.88
C ALA A 169 -12.12 12.70 0.89
N GLU A 170 -10.90 12.91 1.37
CA GLU A 170 -9.78 13.35 0.56
C GLU A 170 -8.49 12.73 1.08
N VAL A 171 -7.57 12.45 0.16
CA VAL A 171 -6.25 11.91 0.49
C VAL A 171 -5.18 12.45 -0.45
N ASP A 172 -4.06 12.83 0.14
CA ASP A 172 -2.84 13.17 -0.56
C ASP A 172 -1.82 12.05 -0.36
N PHE A 173 -1.16 11.64 -1.44
CA PHE A 173 -0.18 10.57 -1.37
C PHE A 173 0.82 10.59 -2.54
N TYR A 174 1.89 9.81 -2.38
CA TYR A 174 2.78 9.43 -3.46
C TYR A 174 3.17 7.94 -3.33
N VAL A 175 3.73 7.36 -4.38
CA VAL A 175 4.20 5.97 -4.37
C VAL A 175 5.71 5.94 -4.34
N ARG A 176 6.28 5.26 -3.33
CA ARG A 176 7.73 5.15 -3.16
C ARG A 176 8.35 4.39 -4.33
N GLY A 177 9.37 4.95 -4.96
CA GLY A 177 9.99 4.45 -6.19
C GLY A 177 9.22 4.80 -7.47
N LEU A 178 8.19 5.63 -7.41
CA LEU A 178 7.49 6.26 -8.54
C LEU A 178 7.29 7.77 -8.32
N GLU A 179 8.09 8.38 -7.45
CA GLU A 179 7.96 9.78 -7.03
C GLU A 179 8.00 10.75 -8.22
N TRP A 180 8.82 10.45 -9.22
CA TRP A 180 9.02 11.25 -10.43
C TRP A 180 8.23 10.75 -11.63
N SER A 181 7.31 9.80 -11.43
CA SER A 181 6.42 9.30 -12.49
C SER A 181 4.97 9.20 -11.98
N PRO A 182 4.41 10.30 -11.43
CA PRO A 182 3.06 10.30 -10.86
C PRO A 182 1.97 10.06 -11.91
N GLU A 183 2.23 10.31 -13.19
CA GLU A 183 1.30 10.02 -14.29
C GLU A 183 1.04 8.51 -14.42
N THR A 184 2.03 7.67 -14.14
CA THR A 184 1.86 6.22 -14.08
C THR A 184 0.87 5.82 -12.99
N VAL A 185 0.93 6.50 -11.84
CA VAL A 185 -0.01 6.27 -10.73
C VAL A 185 -1.41 6.77 -11.11
N VAL A 186 -1.52 7.91 -11.80
CA VAL A 186 -2.81 8.39 -12.35
C VAL A 186 -3.40 7.39 -13.34
N GLN A 187 -2.57 6.74 -14.16
CA GLN A 187 -3.04 5.70 -15.07
C GLN A 187 -3.58 4.48 -14.31
N LEU A 188 -2.89 4.03 -13.26
CA LEU A 188 -3.38 2.96 -12.39
C LEU A 188 -4.71 3.31 -11.72
N ILE A 189 -4.92 4.58 -11.34
CA ILE A 189 -6.23 5.04 -10.83
C ILE A 189 -7.33 4.83 -11.87
N LYS A 190 -7.08 5.18 -13.14
CA LYS A 190 -8.07 4.97 -14.21
C LYS A 190 -8.31 3.47 -14.47
N ASP A 191 -7.23 2.67 -14.41
CA ASP A 191 -7.31 1.24 -14.66
C ASP A 191 -8.07 0.51 -13.55
N TYR A 192 -7.98 0.96 -12.29
CA TYR A 192 -8.85 0.48 -11.20
C TYR A 192 -10.33 0.52 -11.61
N TYR A 193 -10.83 1.66 -12.10
CA TYR A 193 -12.24 1.76 -12.49
C TYR A 193 -12.61 0.88 -13.69
N ARG A 194 -11.68 0.64 -14.61
CA ARG A 194 -11.93 -0.20 -15.80
C ARG A 194 -11.87 -1.70 -15.50
N GLU A 195 -11.00 -2.09 -14.57
CA GLU A 195 -10.75 -3.50 -14.23
C GLU A 195 -11.76 -4.04 -13.23
N GLN A 196 -12.20 -3.22 -12.27
CA GLN A 196 -13.08 -3.66 -11.19
C GLN A 196 -14.46 -4.08 -11.73
N PRO A 197 -14.92 -5.32 -11.47
CA PRO A 197 -16.17 -5.85 -12.02
C PRO A 197 -17.40 -4.97 -11.74
N ARG A 198 -17.43 -4.31 -10.58
CA ARG A 198 -18.53 -3.43 -10.16
C ARG A 198 -18.69 -2.16 -11.01
N PHE A 199 -17.63 -1.70 -11.67
CA PHE A 199 -17.64 -0.44 -12.42
C PHE A 199 -17.60 -0.65 -13.93
N ARG A 200 -17.12 -1.81 -14.39
CA ARG A 200 -16.84 -2.12 -15.80
C ARG A 200 -17.97 -1.78 -16.78
N SER A 201 -19.24 -1.88 -16.34
CA SER A 201 -20.41 -1.61 -17.19
C SER A 201 -20.99 -0.19 -17.09
N ASP A 202 -20.50 0.67 -16.18
CA ASP A 202 -21.02 2.03 -16.02
C ASP A 202 -19.97 3.06 -16.47
N GLU A 203 -20.23 3.67 -17.63
CA GLU A 203 -19.35 4.68 -18.24
C GLU A 203 -19.11 5.88 -17.33
N ASN A 204 -20.06 6.22 -16.44
CA ASN A 204 -19.88 7.33 -15.52
C ASN A 204 -18.73 7.10 -14.53
N PHE A 205 -18.37 5.83 -14.27
CA PHE A 205 -17.22 5.48 -13.43
C PHE A 205 -15.97 5.20 -14.26
N THR A 206 -16.09 4.55 -15.42
CA THR A 206 -14.91 4.14 -16.20
C THR A 206 -14.31 5.26 -17.06
N HIS A 207 -15.12 6.23 -17.48
CA HIS A 207 -14.69 7.36 -18.29
C HIS A 207 -14.24 8.53 -17.41
N PHE A 208 -13.01 9.00 -17.64
CA PHE A 208 -12.47 10.17 -16.92
C PHE A 208 -12.44 11.38 -17.84
N HIS A 209 -13.15 12.43 -17.42
CA HIS A 209 -13.14 13.73 -18.07
C HIS A 209 -12.00 14.61 -17.52
N ARG A 210 -11.57 15.60 -18.31
CA ARG A 210 -10.65 16.65 -17.87
C ARG A 210 -11.46 17.78 -17.25
N TYR A 211 -11.03 18.29 -16.10
CA TYR A 211 -11.66 19.46 -15.49
C TYR A 211 -10.99 20.73 -16.03
N GLU A 212 -11.71 21.48 -16.86
CA GLU A 212 -11.17 22.63 -17.60
C GLU A 212 -11.27 23.96 -16.86
N LYS A 213 -11.97 24.01 -15.71
CA LYS A 213 -12.04 25.23 -14.90
C LYS A 213 -10.76 25.42 -14.10
N ASP A 214 -10.48 26.67 -13.73
CA ASP A 214 -9.30 27.03 -12.95
C ASP A 214 -9.23 26.24 -11.63
N THR A 215 -8.05 25.67 -11.39
CA THR A 215 -7.72 24.97 -10.15
C THR A 215 -6.32 25.37 -9.70
N ASN A 216 -5.92 24.91 -8.52
CA ASN A 216 -4.62 25.20 -7.91
C ASN A 216 -3.47 24.34 -8.44
N VAL A 217 -3.62 23.71 -9.61
CA VAL A 217 -2.62 22.85 -10.25
C VAL A 217 -2.47 23.20 -11.73
N SER A 218 -1.25 23.16 -12.27
CA SER A 218 -1.01 23.44 -13.69
C SER A 218 -1.43 22.29 -14.61
N THR A 219 -1.44 21.06 -14.11
CA THR A 219 -1.97 19.91 -14.84
C THR A 219 -3.47 19.86 -14.63
N LEU A 220 -4.28 19.96 -15.71
CA LEU A 220 -5.74 19.86 -15.58
C LEU A 220 -6.09 18.60 -14.75
N PRO A 221 -7.05 18.66 -13.82
CA PRO A 221 -7.47 17.49 -13.07
C PRO A 221 -8.24 16.48 -13.92
N TRP A 222 -8.37 15.24 -13.43
CA TRP A 222 -9.26 14.24 -13.99
C TRP A 222 -10.43 13.98 -13.04
N TYR A 223 -11.59 13.63 -13.57
CA TYR A 223 -12.71 13.20 -12.72
C TYR A 223 -13.61 12.20 -13.43
N ASN A 224 -14.27 11.37 -12.63
CA ASN A 224 -15.41 10.55 -13.04
C ASN A 224 -16.59 10.84 -12.08
N LYS A 225 -17.55 9.92 -11.98
CA LYS A 225 -18.66 10.00 -11.01
C LYS A 225 -18.18 9.92 -9.56
N GLU A 226 -17.24 9.03 -9.25
CA GLU A 226 -16.82 8.76 -7.87
C GLU A 226 -15.77 9.73 -7.34
N ILE A 227 -14.76 10.08 -8.14
CA ILE A 227 -13.57 10.80 -7.67
C ILE A 227 -13.17 11.97 -8.56
N PHE A 228 -12.42 12.89 -7.95
CA PHE A 228 -11.69 13.99 -8.57
C PHE A 228 -10.21 13.84 -8.24
N VAL A 229 -9.34 13.81 -9.25
CA VAL A 229 -7.91 13.51 -9.12
C VAL A 229 -7.11 14.73 -9.58
N LYS A 230 -6.31 15.28 -8.67
CA LYS A 230 -5.34 16.34 -8.95
C LYS A 230 -3.92 15.78 -8.91
N LEU A 231 -3.09 16.25 -9.83
CA LEU A 231 -1.66 16.00 -9.82
C LEU A 231 -0.94 17.31 -9.50
N PHE A 232 -0.29 17.36 -8.34
CA PHE A 232 0.53 18.48 -7.91
C PHE A 232 1.97 18.25 -8.31
N LYS A 233 2.54 19.19 -9.05
CA LYS A 233 3.98 19.18 -9.38
C LYS A 233 4.81 19.48 -8.13
N LYS A 234 6.13 19.31 -8.28
CA LYS A 234 7.11 19.48 -7.20
C LYS A 234 6.92 20.77 -6.39
N ASP A 235 6.61 21.89 -7.03
CA ASP A 235 6.55 23.20 -6.36
C ASP A 235 5.10 23.70 -6.18
N GLU A 236 4.09 22.84 -6.38
CA GLU A 236 2.67 23.19 -6.27
C GLU A 236 2.05 22.67 -4.97
N GLY A 237 1.12 23.45 -4.40
CA GLY A 237 0.23 23.00 -3.32
C GLY A 237 0.94 22.59 -2.02
N ARG A 238 2.11 23.18 -1.73
CA ARG A 238 2.92 22.85 -0.57
C ARG A 238 2.35 23.46 0.71
N ASP A 239 2.20 22.63 1.72
CA ASP A 239 1.87 22.97 3.10
C ASP A 239 2.73 22.14 4.07
N PHE A 240 2.45 22.23 5.37
CA PHE A 240 3.19 21.51 6.39
C PHE A 240 3.07 19.98 6.31
N ASP A 241 1.98 19.45 5.75
CA ASP A 241 1.71 18.01 5.71
C ASP A 241 2.35 17.34 4.49
N ASN A 242 2.49 18.08 3.40
CA ASN A 242 3.04 17.59 2.14
C ASN A 242 4.37 18.27 1.75
N ASN A 243 5.13 18.71 2.76
CA ASN A 243 6.45 19.32 2.60
C ASN A 243 7.53 18.29 2.21
N HIS A 244 7.39 17.70 1.03
CA HIS A 244 8.36 16.79 0.43
C HIS A 244 8.74 17.25 -0.99
N ARG A 245 9.92 16.83 -1.46
CA ARG A 245 10.53 17.32 -2.72
C ARG A 245 9.96 16.73 -4.00
N TYR A 246 8.90 15.95 -3.90
CA TYR A 246 8.35 15.14 -5.00
C TYR A 246 6.92 15.56 -5.35
N PRO A 247 6.48 15.41 -6.61
CA PRO A 247 5.07 15.47 -6.95
C PRO A 247 4.21 14.56 -6.06
N PHE A 248 2.92 14.91 -5.91
CA PHE A 248 1.94 14.08 -5.21
C PHE A 248 0.59 14.14 -5.91
N ILE A 249 -0.25 13.17 -5.55
CA ILE A 249 -1.60 13.04 -6.08
C ILE A 249 -2.57 13.29 -4.94
N SER A 250 -3.58 14.10 -5.22
CA SER A 250 -4.72 14.29 -4.34
C SER A 250 -5.96 13.68 -4.97
N ILE A 251 -6.69 12.88 -4.19
CA ILE A 251 -7.95 12.27 -4.60
C ILE A 251 -9.04 12.75 -3.67
N GLN A 252 -10.03 13.43 -4.24
CA GLN A 252 -11.24 13.87 -3.56
C GLN A 252 -12.42 13.00 -3.97
N LEU A 253 -13.14 12.45 -3.00
CA LEU A 253 -14.37 11.71 -3.26
C LEU A 253 -15.51 12.66 -3.61
N LYS A 254 -16.29 12.32 -4.63
CA LYS A 254 -17.46 13.05 -5.13
C LYS A 254 -18.77 12.30 -4.88
N TRP A 255 -18.74 10.97 -4.84
CA TRP A 255 -19.92 10.13 -4.68
C TRP A 255 -19.62 8.97 -3.74
N ASP A 256 -20.46 8.77 -2.73
CA ASP A 256 -20.41 7.62 -1.84
C ASP A 256 -21.15 6.48 -2.53
N ARG A 257 -20.42 5.46 -2.97
CA ARG A 257 -20.99 4.29 -3.65
C ARG A 257 -21.80 3.39 -2.71
N ASP A 258 -21.54 3.42 -1.40
CA ASP A 258 -22.21 2.57 -0.42
C ASP A 258 -23.57 3.20 -0.07
N GLN A 259 -23.60 4.52 0.14
CA GLN A 259 -24.83 5.28 0.43
C GLN A 259 -25.56 5.80 -0.82
N LYS A 260 -24.93 5.73 -2.00
CA LYS A 260 -25.46 6.23 -3.27
C LYS A 260 -25.85 7.71 -3.21
N GLU A 261 -24.97 8.54 -2.66
CA GLU A 261 -25.18 9.97 -2.51
C GLU A 261 -23.93 10.79 -2.84
N PRO A 262 -24.06 12.08 -3.22
CA PRO A 262 -22.91 12.95 -3.39
C PRO A 262 -22.17 13.18 -2.06
N VAL A 263 -20.85 13.16 -2.11
CA VAL A 263 -20.00 13.49 -0.96
C VAL A 263 -19.69 14.98 -0.99
N THR A 264 -20.35 15.72 -0.11
CA THR A 264 -20.17 17.16 0.06
C THR A 264 -19.66 17.48 1.46
N TYR A 265 -18.82 18.50 1.56
CA TYR A 265 -18.44 19.05 2.86
C TYR A 265 -19.69 19.54 3.61
N SER A 266 -19.78 19.22 4.89
CA SER A 266 -20.71 19.87 5.81
C SER A 266 -20.00 20.26 7.10
N TRP A 267 -20.37 21.40 7.66
CA TRP A 267 -19.77 21.89 8.91
C TRP A 267 -19.99 20.90 10.06
N SER A 268 -21.19 20.30 10.14
CA SER A 268 -21.51 19.30 11.18
C SER A 268 -20.57 18.10 11.12
N GLN A 269 -20.35 17.52 9.93
CA GLN A 269 -19.42 16.39 9.77
C GLN A 269 -17.98 16.79 10.10
N ALA A 270 -17.55 18.00 9.72
CA ALA A 270 -16.18 18.44 9.94
C ALA A 270 -15.87 18.80 11.40
N PHE A 271 -16.81 19.44 12.11
CA PHE A 271 -16.56 19.99 13.45
C PHE A 271 -17.12 19.14 14.59
N ASN A 272 -18.20 18.40 14.34
CA ASN A 272 -18.82 17.51 15.33
C ASN A 272 -18.59 16.04 15.00
N GLY A 273 -18.08 15.73 13.82
CA GLY A 273 -17.90 14.36 13.37
C GLY A 273 -16.62 13.72 13.89
N TYR A 274 -15.99 14.15 14.97
CA TYR A 274 -14.83 13.44 15.54
C TYR A 274 -14.73 13.70 17.05
N LEU A 275 -14.10 12.79 17.80
CA LEU A 275 -13.89 12.90 19.24
C LEU A 275 -12.58 13.61 19.54
N ARG A 276 -12.60 14.43 20.59
CA ARG A 276 -11.41 15.05 21.18
C ARG A 276 -11.19 14.40 22.54
N TYR A 277 -9.96 14.01 22.83
CA TYR A 277 -9.58 13.37 24.08
C TYR A 277 -9.20 14.40 25.15
#